data_AF-A0A1U7Q4L3-F1
#
_entry.id   AF-A0A1U7Q4L3-F1
#
_cell.length_a   1.000
_cell.length_b   1.000
_cell.length_c   1.000
_cell.angle_alpha   90.00
_cell.angle_beta   90.00
_cell.angle_gamma   90.00
#
_symmetry.space_group_name_H-M   'P 1'
#
loop_
_entity.id
_entity.type
_entity.pdbx_description
1 polymer ?
#
loop_
_entity_poly.entity_id
_entity_poly.type
_entity_poly.pdbx_seq_one_letter_code
_entity_poly.pdbx_strand_id
1 'polypeptide(L)'
;MRVLCAFPEAMSSSSSCPPSCLALVALFLALLLHLSLSFQAGDRRTLPVDRAAGLKEKTLILLDVSTKNPVRTVNENFLSLQLDPSIIHDGWLDFLSSKRLVTLARGLSPAFLRFGGKRTDFLQFQNLRNPAKSRGGPGPDYYLKNYEDDIVRSDVALDKQKGCKIAQHPDIMLELQREKAAQMHLVLLKEQFSNTYSNLILTARSLDKLYNFADCSGLHLIFALNALRRNPNNSWNSSSALSLLKYSASKKYNISWELGNEPNNYRSMHGRAVNGSQLGKDYIQLKRLLQPIRIYSRASLYGPNIGRPRKNVIALLDGFMKVAGSTVDAVTWQHCYIDGRVVKVMDFLKTRLLDTLSDQIRKIQKVVNTYTPGKKIWLEGVVTTSAGGTNNLSDSYAAGFLWLNTLGMLANQGIDVVIRHSFFDHGYNHLVDQNFNPLPDYWLSLLYKRLIGPKVLAVHVAGLQRKPRPGRVIRDKLRIYAHCTNHHNHNYVRGSITLFIINLHRSRKKIKLAGTLRDKLVHQYLLQPYGQEGLKSKSVQLNGQPLMMVDDGTLPELKPRPLRAGRTLVIPPVTMGFYVVKNVNALACRYR
;
A
#
# COMPACT_ATOMS: atom_id res chain seq x y z
N MET A 1 -4.07 27.63 -31.71
CA MET A 1 -3.15 28.65 -31.20
C MET A 1 -2.01 27.97 -30.45
N ARG A 2 -0.84 27.86 -31.09
CA ARG A 2 0.42 27.40 -30.48
C ARG A 2 1.21 28.64 -30.08
N VAL A 3 1.75 28.66 -28.86
CA VAL A 3 2.86 29.57 -28.51
C VAL A 3 3.91 28.74 -27.78
N LEU A 4 5.08 28.68 -28.43
CA LEU A 4 6.36 28.23 -27.91
C LEU A 4 6.91 29.28 -26.93
N CYS A 5 7.64 28.85 -25.91
CA CYS A 5 8.73 29.65 -25.34
C CYS A 5 9.87 28.73 -24.92
N ALA A 6 11.05 29.07 -25.43
CA ALA A 6 12.32 28.37 -25.31
C ALA A 6 13.10 28.77 -24.04
N PHE A 7 14.01 27.88 -23.63
CA PHE A 7 15.09 28.13 -22.69
C PHE A 7 16.29 28.82 -23.39
N PRO A 8 17.14 29.57 -22.68
CA PRO A 8 18.50 29.85 -23.13
C PRO A 8 19.58 29.13 -22.30
N GLU A 9 20.55 28.58 -23.02
CA GLU A 9 21.85 28.08 -22.54
C GLU A 9 22.92 29.19 -22.49
N ALA A 10 24.03 28.85 -21.84
CA ALA A 10 25.16 29.69 -21.43
C ALA A 10 26.27 29.86 -22.49
N MET A 11 27.10 30.91 -22.34
CA MET A 11 28.51 31.08 -22.80
C MET A 11 29.13 32.24 -21.98
N SER A 12 30.18 32.05 -21.15
CA SER A 12 31.64 31.93 -21.36
C SER A 12 32.43 33.23 -21.11
N SER A 13 33.60 33.07 -20.49
CA SER A 13 34.45 34.01 -19.74
C SER A 13 35.41 34.91 -20.54
N SER A 14 35.77 36.08 -19.98
CA SER A 14 37.17 36.58 -19.93
C SER A 14 37.32 37.82 -19.01
N SER A 15 38.50 37.94 -18.41
CA SER A 15 38.98 38.78 -17.30
C SER A 15 39.36 40.24 -17.64
N SER A 16 39.11 41.19 -16.73
CA SER A 16 39.98 42.34 -16.39
C SER A 16 39.45 43.15 -15.18
N CYS A 17 40.37 43.60 -14.31
CA CYS A 17 40.22 44.51 -13.16
C CYS A 17 41.22 45.69 -13.38
N PRO A 18 41.24 46.84 -12.65
CA PRO A 18 40.40 47.40 -11.56
C PRO A 18 40.08 48.93 -11.83
N PRO A 19 39.90 49.89 -10.87
CA PRO A 19 39.54 49.87 -9.44
C PRO A 19 38.34 50.81 -9.04
N SER A 20 37.65 50.53 -7.93
CA SER A 20 37.08 51.52 -6.99
C SER A 20 36.28 50.83 -5.86
N CYS A 21 37.01 50.20 -4.94
CA CYS A 21 36.51 49.91 -3.59
C CYS A 21 37.03 51.04 -2.69
N LEU A 22 36.14 51.78 -2.01
CA LEU A 22 36.41 52.44 -0.70
C LEU A 22 35.25 53.30 -0.12
N ALA A 23 33.98 53.14 -0.53
CA ALA A 23 32.92 54.06 -0.06
C ALA A 23 31.68 53.45 0.61
N LEU A 24 31.55 52.11 0.76
CA LEU A 24 30.28 51.52 1.25
C LEU A 24 30.40 50.61 2.49
N VAL A 25 31.59 50.49 3.08
CA VAL A 25 31.80 49.69 4.30
C VAL A 25 31.70 50.53 5.59
N ALA A 26 31.66 51.88 5.48
CA ALA A 26 31.67 52.78 6.65
C ALA A 26 30.29 53.07 7.27
N LEU A 27 29.18 52.65 6.65
CA LEU A 27 27.82 53.01 7.10
C LEU A 27 27.09 51.91 7.90
N PHE A 28 27.66 50.71 8.02
CA PHE A 28 27.00 49.58 8.71
C PHE A 28 27.55 49.27 10.11
N LEU A 29 28.64 49.90 10.53
CA LEU A 29 29.29 49.66 11.84
C LEU A 29 28.91 50.69 12.93
N ALA A 30 28.19 51.76 12.59
CA ALA A 30 27.75 52.78 13.55
C ALA A 30 26.39 52.49 14.23
N LEU A 31 25.66 51.45 13.81
CA LEU A 31 24.33 51.12 14.36
C LEU A 31 24.34 50.03 15.44
N LEU A 32 25.51 49.46 15.77
CA LEU A 32 25.65 48.34 16.71
C LEU A 32 26.29 48.71 18.06
N LEU A 33 26.49 50.01 18.35
CA LEU A 33 27.19 50.46 19.55
C LEU A 33 26.42 51.42 20.45
N HIS A 34 25.10 51.58 20.27
CA HIS A 34 24.32 52.55 21.05
C HIS A 34 23.29 51.99 22.06
N LEU A 35 23.29 50.69 22.38
CA LEU A 35 22.45 50.18 23.48
C LEU A 35 23.20 49.18 24.36
N SER A 36 24.10 49.71 25.19
CA SER A 36 24.56 49.07 26.41
C SER A 36 24.70 50.09 27.54
N LEU A 37 23.88 49.90 28.59
CA LEU A 37 24.04 50.35 30.00
C LEU A 37 23.79 51.87 30.24
N SER A 38 22.92 52.33 31.16
CA SER A 38 22.91 52.03 32.60
C SER A 38 21.68 52.61 33.35
N PHE A 39 21.14 51.82 34.29
CA PHE A 39 20.74 52.11 35.69
C PHE A 39 19.65 53.13 36.14
N GLN A 40 18.64 52.53 36.81
CA GLN A 40 18.04 52.82 38.13
C GLN A 40 16.91 53.85 38.40
N ALA A 41 15.96 53.33 39.22
CA ALA A 41 15.00 53.95 40.15
C ALA A 41 13.68 54.55 39.60
N GLY A 42 12.55 53.93 39.97
CA GLY A 42 11.20 54.42 39.73
C GLY A 42 10.11 53.51 40.32
N ASP A 43 9.35 54.06 41.25
CA ASP A 43 8.46 53.50 42.27
C ASP A 43 7.26 52.58 41.86
N ARG A 44 6.75 51.91 42.90
CA ARG A 44 5.60 50.98 43.07
C ARG A 44 4.42 51.04 42.10
N ARG A 45 3.94 49.85 41.70
CA ARG A 45 2.51 49.47 41.70
C ARG A 45 2.32 47.95 41.78
N THR A 46 1.63 47.52 42.83
CA THR A 46 1.20 46.14 43.11
C THR A 46 0.16 45.67 42.10
N LEU A 47 0.40 44.51 41.46
CA LEU A 47 -0.59 43.79 40.66
C LEU A 47 -0.84 42.41 41.30
N PRO A 48 -2.10 41.94 41.29
CA PRO A 48 -2.54 40.87 42.17
C PRO A 48 -2.01 39.51 41.73
N VAL A 49 -1.68 38.69 42.73
CA VAL A 49 -1.38 37.27 42.62
C VAL A 49 -2.63 36.56 42.09
N ASP A 50 -2.66 36.30 40.78
CA ASP A 50 -3.66 35.41 40.19
C ASP A 50 -3.20 33.97 40.29
N ARG A 51 -4.08 33.19 40.91
CA ARG A 51 -3.95 31.78 41.26
C ARG A 51 -3.41 30.95 40.10
N ALA A 52 -2.51 30.04 40.46
CA ALA A 52 -2.20 28.84 39.68
C ALA A 52 -3.50 28.11 39.30
N ALA A 53 -3.97 28.33 38.08
CA ALA A 53 -5.11 27.62 37.50
C ALA A 53 -4.70 27.03 36.16
N GLY A 54 -4.40 25.73 36.17
CA GLY A 54 -4.18 24.96 34.96
C GLY A 54 -3.14 23.85 35.07
N LEU A 55 -3.14 23.05 36.14
CA LEU A 55 -2.64 21.68 36.01
C LEU A 55 -3.46 21.04 34.88
N LYS A 56 -2.87 20.94 33.68
CA LYS A 56 -3.43 20.15 32.59
C LYS A 56 -3.61 18.73 33.12
N GLU A 57 -4.82 18.38 33.56
CA GLU A 57 -5.17 17.03 33.97
C GLU A 57 -4.64 16.06 32.91
N LYS A 58 -3.65 15.26 33.30
CA LYS A 58 -3.08 14.23 32.45
C LYS A 58 -4.16 13.16 32.32
N THR A 59 -4.97 13.26 31.28
CA THR A 59 -6.06 12.31 31.01
C THR A 59 -5.50 10.90 30.91
N LEU A 60 -5.71 10.10 31.96
CA LEU A 60 -5.44 8.67 31.96
C LEU A 60 -6.59 7.98 31.21
N ILE A 61 -6.24 7.19 30.21
CA ILE A 61 -7.22 6.47 29.38
C ILE A 61 -7.31 5.04 29.90
N LEU A 62 -8.50 4.56 30.22
CA LEU A 62 -8.75 3.17 30.58
C LEU A 62 -9.19 2.40 29.33
N LEU A 63 -8.49 1.33 29.00
CA LEU A 63 -8.72 0.53 27.79
C LEU A 63 -9.07 -0.92 28.15
N ASP A 64 -10.22 -1.38 27.68
CA ASP A 64 -10.64 -2.78 27.75
C ASP A 64 -10.96 -3.31 26.34
N VAL A 65 -10.96 -4.63 26.18
CA VAL A 65 -11.25 -5.31 24.92
C VAL A 65 -12.20 -6.47 25.18
N SER A 66 -13.23 -6.61 24.34
CA SER A 66 -14.13 -7.76 24.40
C SER A 66 -13.37 -9.05 24.03
N THR A 67 -13.37 -10.02 24.94
CA THR A 67 -12.62 -11.28 24.81
C THR A 67 -13.49 -12.49 24.50
N LYS A 68 -14.82 -12.32 24.51
CA LYS A 68 -15.78 -13.42 24.34
C LYS A 68 -15.99 -13.78 22.88
N ASN A 69 -16.38 -12.80 22.05
CA ASN A 69 -16.73 -13.02 20.65
C ASN A 69 -15.99 -12.01 19.75
N PRO A 70 -15.51 -12.44 18.57
CA PRO A 70 -15.02 -11.50 17.57
C PRO A 70 -16.19 -10.65 17.05
N VAL A 71 -15.93 -9.37 16.77
CA VAL A 71 -16.87 -8.49 16.08
C VAL A 71 -17.00 -8.91 14.62
N ARG A 72 -15.86 -9.30 14.02
CA ARG A 72 -15.73 -9.77 12.64
C ARG A 72 -14.54 -10.71 12.51
N THR A 73 -14.53 -11.47 11.41
CA THR A 73 -13.38 -12.25 10.96
C THR A 73 -13.07 -11.82 9.54
N VAL A 74 -11.85 -11.34 9.32
CA VAL A 74 -11.34 -11.01 7.97
C VAL A 74 -10.64 -12.22 7.35
N ASN A 75 -10.33 -12.15 6.06
CA ASN A 75 -9.57 -13.18 5.36
C ASN A 75 -8.16 -13.33 5.95
N GLU A 76 -7.56 -14.52 5.91
CA GLU A 76 -6.14 -14.70 6.29
C GLU A 76 -5.20 -13.89 5.37
N ASN A 77 -5.61 -13.70 4.11
CA ASN A 77 -4.95 -12.84 3.13
C ASN A 77 -5.36 -11.36 3.26
N PHE A 78 -5.89 -10.91 4.41
CA PHE A 78 -6.47 -9.58 4.59
C PHE A 78 -5.58 -8.47 4.01
N LEU A 79 -4.32 -8.37 4.46
CA LEU A 79 -3.35 -7.46 3.86
C LEU A 79 -2.69 -8.15 2.65
N SER A 80 -2.98 -7.65 1.46
CA SER A 80 -2.52 -8.19 0.18
C SER A 80 -1.82 -7.12 -0.67
N LEU A 81 -1.24 -7.53 -1.79
CA LEU A 81 -0.28 -6.73 -2.57
C LEU A 81 -0.72 -6.55 -4.02
N GLN A 82 -0.32 -5.44 -4.64
CA GLN A 82 -0.54 -5.19 -6.07
C GLN A 82 0.77 -4.95 -6.81
N LEU A 83 0.83 -5.44 -8.05
CA LEU A 83 1.76 -5.02 -9.09
C LEU A 83 0.97 -4.41 -10.25
N ASP A 84 1.35 -3.20 -10.69
CA ASP A 84 0.74 -2.57 -11.86
C ASP A 84 1.34 -3.17 -13.15
N PRO A 85 0.55 -3.41 -14.21
CA PRO A 85 1.07 -3.91 -15.47
C PRO A 85 2.11 -3.00 -16.16
N SER A 86 2.33 -1.77 -15.69
CA SER A 86 3.49 -0.92 -16.02
C SER A 86 4.82 -1.67 -15.95
N ILE A 87 4.96 -2.65 -15.05
CA ILE A 87 6.22 -3.40 -14.88
C ILE A 87 6.54 -4.33 -16.05
N ILE A 88 5.61 -4.54 -17.01
CA ILE A 88 5.88 -5.38 -18.19
C ILE A 88 6.91 -4.75 -19.12
N HIS A 89 7.07 -3.43 -19.09
CA HIS A 89 8.09 -2.78 -19.89
C HIS A 89 9.49 -3.29 -19.54
N ASP A 90 10.33 -3.40 -20.57
CA ASP A 90 11.67 -3.97 -20.47
C ASP A 90 12.48 -3.39 -19.30
N GLY A 91 13.14 -4.27 -18.56
CA GLY A 91 13.92 -3.96 -17.36
C GLY A 91 13.16 -4.08 -16.03
N TRP A 92 11.85 -3.78 -15.98
CA TRP A 92 11.10 -3.79 -14.72
C TRP A 92 10.64 -5.18 -14.29
N LEU A 93 10.16 -6.01 -15.23
CA LEU A 93 9.66 -7.35 -14.92
C LEU A 93 10.77 -8.29 -14.45
N ASP A 94 11.98 -8.09 -14.96
CA ASP A 94 13.14 -8.93 -14.65
C ASP A 94 13.59 -8.80 -13.20
N PHE A 95 13.28 -7.67 -12.55
CA PHE A 95 13.52 -7.50 -11.12
C PHE A 95 12.75 -8.50 -10.24
N LEU A 96 11.65 -9.08 -10.73
CA LEU A 96 10.91 -10.10 -9.97
C LEU A 96 11.72 -11.39 -9.72
N SER A 97 12.81 -11.61 -10.46
CA SER A 97 13.77 -12.69 -10.19
C SER A 97 14.73 -12.38 -9.03
N SER A 98 14.75 -11.15 -8.51
CA SER A 98 15.66 -10.73 -7.43
C SER A 98 15.40 -11.49 -6.13
N LYS A 99 16.46 -12.10 -5.58
CA LYS A 99 16.43 -12.76 -4.26
C LYS A 99 15.87 -11.83 -3.19
N ARG A 100 16.29 -10.56 -3.20
CA ARG A 100 15.85 -9.55 -2.25
C ARG A 100 14.35 -9.26 -2.35
N LEU A 101 13.82 -9.08 -3.56
CA LEU A 101 12.39 -8.85 -3.76
C LEU A 101 11.55 -10.07 -3.37
N VAL A 102 11.99 -11.28 -3.71
CA VAL A 102 11.30 -12.51 -3.29
C VAL A 102 11.31 -12.66 -1.77
N THR A 103 12.43 -12.41 -1.09
CA THR A 103 12.51 -12.41 0.39
C THR A 103 11.53 -11.41 1.00
N LEU A 104 11.48 -10.19 0.46
CA LEU A 104 10.57 -9.14 0.93
C LEU A 104 9.10 -9.55 0.73
N ALA A 105 8.76 -10.12 -0.43
CA ALA A 105 7.42 -10.61 -0.75
C ALA A 105 7.01 -11.79 0.15
N ARG A 106 7.90 -12.77 0.39
CA ARG A 106 7.70 -13.88 1.34
C ARG A 106 7.40 -13.38 2.75
N GLY A 107 8.04 -12.28 3.16
CA GLY A 107 7.78 -11.64 4.45
C GLY A 107 6.32 -11.25 4.68
N LEU A 108 5.56 -11.03 3.60
CA LEU A 108 4.17 -10.59 3.63
C LEU A 108 3.17 -11.73 3.31
N SER A 109 3.64 -12.96 3.12
CA SER A 109 2.81 -14.16 3.00
C SER A 109 2.11 -14.50 4.33
N PRO A 110 0.88 -15.08 4.32
CA PRO A 110 0.05 -15.37 3.16
C PRO A 110 -0.66 -14.12 2.65
N ALA A 111 -0.73 -13.93 1.33
CA ALA A 111 -1.37 -12.77 0.72
C ALA A 111 -1.77 -13.06 -0.74
N PHE A 112 -2.72 -12.28 -1.25
CA PHE A 112 -2.94 -12.18 -2.68
C PHE A 112 -1.90 -11.24 -3.31
N LEU A 113 -1.52 -11.55 -4.55
CA LEU A 113 -0.79 -10.65 -5.43
C LEU A 113 -1.71 -10.31 -6.60
N ARG A 114 -2.30 -9.12 -6.61
CA ARG A 114 -3.10 -8.62 -7.73
C ARG A 114 -2.17 -8.05 -8.80
N PHE A 115 -2.18 -8.64 -9.97
CA PHE A 115 -1.60 -8.05 -11.18
C PHE A 115 -2.68 -7.29 -11.93
N GLY A 116 -2.72 -5.98 -11.70
CA GLY A 116 -3.79 -5.09 -12.16
C GLY A 116 -3.51 -3.65 -11.74
N GLY A 117 -4.13 -2.71 -12.43
CA GLY A 117 -3.84 -1.28 -12.33
C GLY A 117 -4.24 -0.50 -13.58
N LYS A 118 -3.74 0.72 -13.76
CA LYS A 118 -4.22 1.60 -14.84
C LYS A 118 -3.99 1.03 -16.24
N ARG A 119 -2.94 0.21 -16.41
CA ARG A 119 -2.58 -0.39 -17.70
C ARG A 119 -3.25 -1.75 -17.98
N THR A 120 -4.08 -2.25 -17.07
CA THR A 120 -4.81 -3.53 -17.23
C THR A 120 -5.53 -3.59 -18.57
N ASP A 121 -6.24 -2.52 -18.91
CA ASP A 121 -7.10 -2.47 -20.08
C ASP A 121 -6.38 -2.10 -21.39
N PHE A 122 -5.06 -2.02 -21.34
CA PHE A 122 -4.17 -1.87 -22.49
C PHE A 122 -3.38 -3.16 -22.78
N LEU A 123 -3.52 -4.16 -21.90
CA LEU A 123 -2.77 -5.39 -21.98
C LEU A 123 -3.36 -6.35 -23.02
N GLN A 124 -2.49 -6.95 -23.84
CA GLN A 124 -2.85 -7.97 -24.82
C GLN A 124 -1.90 -9.15 -24.67
N PHE A 125 -2.45 -10.34 -24.44
CA PHE A 125 -1.65 -11.54 -24.43
C PHE A 125 -1.34 -11.99 -25.86
N GLN A 126 -0.05 -12.20 -26.15
CA GLN A 126 0.41 -12.77 -27.40
C GLN A 126 1.33 -13.96 -27.12
N ASN A 127 0.89 -15.14 -27.54
CA ASN A 127 1.69 -16.35 -27.49
C ASN A 127 2.56 -16.44 -28.75
N LEU A 128 3.56 -15.56 -28.86
CA LEU A 128 4.53 -15.63 -29.94
C LEU A 128 5.38 -16.89 -29.77
N ARG A 129 5.39 -17.78 -30.77
CA ARG A 129 6.38 -18.85 -30.84
C ARG A 129 7.76 -18.19 -30.91
N ASN A 130 8.70 -18.67 -30.10
CA ASN A 130 10.04 -18.11 -29.98
C ASN A 130 10.68 -17.93 -31.37
N PRO A 131 10.91 -16.70 -31.88
CA PRO A 131 11.43 -16.47 -33.24
C PRO A 131 12.80 -17.10 -33.47
N ALA A 132 13.55 -17.37 -32.40
CA ALA A 132 14.85 -18.03 -32.44
C ALA A 132 14.78 -19.50 -32.92
N LYS A 133 13.64 -20.18 -32.79
CA LYS A 133 13.47 -21.55 -33.30
C LYS A 133 13.08 -21.63 -34.77
N SER A 134 12.73 -20.51 -35.40
CA SER A 134 12.26 -20.47 -36.80
C SER A 134 13.29 -20.01 -37.82
N ARG A 135 14.44 -19.47 -37.40
CA ARG A 135 15.55 -19.11 -38.31
C ARG A 135 16.75 -20.01 -38.01
N GLY A 136 16.85 -21.11 -38.74
CA GLY A 136 18.06 -21.93 -38.76
C GLY A 136 19.21 -21.11 -39.36
N GLY A 137 20.20 -20.78 -38.54
CA GLY A 137 21.44 -20.13 -38.97
C GLY A 137 22.07 -19.27 -37.86
N PRO A 138 23.34 -19.52 -37.47
CA PRO A 138 24.05 -18.65 -36.54
C PRO A 138 24.55 -17.39 -37.28
N GLY A 139 23.88 -16.26 -37.05
CA GLY A 139 24.41 -14.93 -37.39
C GLY A 139 25.25 -14.34 -36.24
N PRO A 140 25.92 -13.19 -36.44
CA PRO A 140 26.79 -12.56 -35.44
C PRO A 140 26.10 -12.26 -34.09
N ASP A 141 24.77 -12.11 -34.11
CA ASP A 141 23.93 -11.93 -32.92
C ASP A 141 23.74 -13.20 -32.06
N TYR A 142 24.23 -14.36 -32.51
CA TYR A 142 24.06 -15.64 -31.82
C TYR A 142 24.63 -15.62 -30.39
N TYR A 143 25.70 -14.86 -30.15
CA TYR A 143 26.32 -14.75 -28.83
C TYR A 143 25.60 -13.79 -27.87
N LEU A 144 24.99 -12.69 -28.37
CA LEU A 144 24.15 -11.80 -27.56
C LEU A 144 22.79 -12.42 -27.22
N LYS A 145 22.25 -13.23 -28.15
CA LYS A 145 20.98 -13.94 -27.99
C LYS A 145 21.07 -15.10 -27.00
N ASN A 146 22.23 -15.78 -26.95
CA ASN A 146 22.50 -16.78 -25.92
C ASN A 146 22.68 -16.15 -24.54
N TYR A 147 23.11 -14.90 -24.43
CA TYR A 147 23.12 -14.20 -23.14
C TYR A 147 21.70 -13.92 -22.64
N GLU A 148 20.79 -13.46 -23.51
CA GLU A 148 19.38 -13.35 -23.14
C GLU A 148 18.78 -14.72 -22.82
N ASP A 149 19.08 -15.78 -23.60
CA ASP A 149 18.59 -17.16 -23.37
C ASP A 149 19.22 -17.90 -22.17
N ASP A 150 20.44 -17.55 -21.75
CA ASP A 150 21.09 -18.08 -20.54
C ASP A 150 20.66 -17.31 -19.29
N ILE A 151 20.32 -16.01 -19.41
CA ILE A 151 19.51 -15.30 -18.43
C ILE A 151 18.12 -15.98 -18.33
N VAL A 152 17.49 -16.36 -19.46
CA VAL A 152 16.17 -17.02 -19.55
C VAL A 152 16.14 -18.40 -18.86
N ARG A 153 17.21 -19.20 -18.90
CA ARG A 153 17.22 -20.53 -18.25
C ARG A 153 17.32 -20.49 -16.73
N SER A 154 17.69 -19.35 -16.15
CA SER A 154 17.98 -19.19 -14.73
C SER A 154 16.84 -18.53 -13.93
N ASP A 155 15.83 -17.94 -14.56
CA ASP A 155 14.77 -17.20 -13.90
C ASP A 155 13.80 -18.12 -13.11
N VAL A 156 14.01 -18.23 -11.79
CA VAL A 156 13.10 -18.84 -10.80
C VAL A 156 12.55 -20.21 -11.24
N ALA A 157 13.39 -21.25 -11.13
CA ALA A 157 12.97 -22.61 -11.43
C ALA A 157 12.16 -23.21 -10.26
N LEU A 158 10.89 -23.52 -10.51
CA LEU A 158 10.05 -24.32 -9.62
C LEU A 158 10.49 -25.79 -9.71
N ASP A 159 11.50 -26.17 -8.93
CA ASP A 159 11.82 -27.57 -8.70
C ASP A 159 10.79 -28.16 -7.71
N LYS A 160 9.88 -29.00 -8.23
CA LYS A 160 8.81 -29.62 -7.42
C LYS A 160 9.33 -30.45 -6.24
N GLN A 161 10.61 -30.85 -6.25
CA GLN A 161 11.21 -31.63 -5.17
C GLN A 161 12.08 -30.80 -4.21
N LYS A 162 12.55 -29.59 -4.60
CA LYS A 162 13.51 -28.80 -3.80
C LYS A 162 13.05 -27.38 -3.46
N GLY A 163 11.81 -27.02 -3.77
CA GLY A 163 11.31 -25.66 -3.56
C GLY A 163 11.86 -24.66 -4.59
N CYS A 164 11.48 -23.40 -4.43
CA CYS A 164 11.82 -22.35 -5.39
C CYS A 164 13.32 -21.99 -5.35
N LYS A 165 14.05 -22.25 -6.44
CA LYS A 165 15.45 -21.83 -6.60
C LYS A 165 15.50 -20.50 -7.33
N ILE A 166 15.97 -19.48 -6.62
CA ILE A 166 16.18 -18.14 -7.17
C ILE A 166 17.59 -18.13 -7.77
N ALA A 167 17.74 -17.80 -9.05
CA ALA A 167 19.07 -17.64 -9.63
C ALA A 167 19.80 -16.46 -9.00
N GLN A 168 21.11 -16.63 -8.86
CA GLN A 168 22.01 -15.52 -8.59
C GLN A 168 22.43 -14.95 -9.94
N HIS A 169 22.07 -13.69 -10.18
CA HIS A 169 22.54 -12.95 -11.33
C HIS A 169 23.81 -12.18 -10.95
N PRO A 170 24.84 -12.11 -11.81
CA PRO A 170 25.97 -11.22 -11.59
C PRO A 170 25.52 -9.76 -11.45
N ASP A 171 26.19 -8.98 -10.60
CA ASP A 171 25.84 -7.58 -10.30
C ASP A 171 25.71 -6.71 -11.56
N ILE A 172 26.56 -6.96 -12.58
CA ILE A 172 26.54 -6.27 -13.88
C ILE A 172 25.17 -6.41 -14.57
N MET A 173 24.50 -7.56 -14.45
CA MET A 173 23.18 -7.76 -15.05
C MET A 173 22.10 -6.95 -14.33
N LEU A 174 22.22 -6.81 -13.01
CA LEU A 174 21.32 -5.97 -12.23
C LEU A 174 21.52 -4.49 -12.57
N GLU A 175 22.76 -4.05 -12.77
CA GLU A 175 23.08 -2.69 -13.23
C GLU A 175 22.49 -2.40 -14.61
N LEU A 176 22.67 -3.30 -15.58
CA LEU A 176 22.07 -3.16 -16.90
C LEU A 176 20.53 -3.11 -16.85
N GLN A 177 19.91 -3.92 -15.98
CA GLN A 177 18.46 -3.87 -15.75
C GLN A 177 18.03 -2.52 -15.15
N ARG A 178 18.81 -1.96 -14.22
CA ARG A 178 18.56 -0.64 -13.63
C ARG A 178 18.68 0.48 -14.67
N GLU A 179 19.66 0.43 -15.56
CA GLU A 179 19.78 1.40 -16.65
C GLU A 179 18.57 1.37 -17.58
N LYS A 180 18.15 0.17 -18.01
CA LYS A 180 16.93 -0.02 -18.82
C LYS A 180 15.68 0.50 -18.09
N ALA A 181 15.53 0.15 -16.81
CA ALA A 181 14.40 0.58 -15.99
C ALA A 181 14.37 2.11 -15.79
N ALA A 182 15.54 2.75 -15.63
CA ALA A 182 15.66 4.19 -15.48
C ALA A 182 15.27 4.94 -16.75
N GLN A 183 15.65 4.45 -17.93
CA GLN A 183 15.20 5.02 -19.21
C GLN A 183 13.68 4.91 -19.35
N MET A 184 13.11 3.75 -19.01
CA MET A 184 11.67 3.51 -19.07
C MET A 184 10.88 4.32 -18.04
N HIS A 185 11.47 4.63 -16.89
CA HIS A 185 10.81 5.37 -15.81
C HIS A 185 10.25 6.72 -16.28
N LEU A 186 10.99 7.47 -17.11
CA LEU A 186 10.54 8.75 -17.65
C LEU A 186 9.34 8.60 -18.60
N VAL A 187 9.33 7.52 -19.39
CA VAL A 187 8.21 7.19 -20.30
C VAL A 187 6.95 6.91 -19.48
N LEU A 188 7.06 6.06 -18.46
CA LEU A 188 5.95 5.70 -17.57
C LEU A 188 5.37 6.92 -16.84
N LEU A 189 6.23 7.82 -16.35
CA LEU A 189 5.79 9.07 -15.74
C LEU A 189 5.03 9.95 -16.75
N LYS A 190 5.56 10.11 -17.98
CA LYS A 190 4.92 10.93 -19.02
C LYS A 190 3.54 10.39 -19.41
N GLU A 191 3.41 9.07 -19.56
CA GLU A 191 2.12 8.43 -19.83
C GLU A 191 1.14 8.63 -18.67
N GLN A 192 1.61 8.50 -17.43
CA GLN A 192 0.79 8.75 -16.25
C GLN A 192 0.31 10.20 -16.15
N PHE A 193 1.16 11.18 -16.45
CA PHE A 193 0.81 12.62 -16.42
C PHE A 193 -0.14 13.01 -17.55
N SER A 194 0.10 12.50 -18.77
CA SER A 194 -0.75 12.77 -19.93
C SER A 194 -2.06 11.95 -19.93
N ASN A 195 -2.17 10.95 -19.05
CA ASN A 195 -3.26 10.00 -19.00
C ASN A 195 -3.53 9.32 -20.35
N THR A 196 -2.48 9.12 -21.13
CA THR A 196 -2.49 8.49 -22.45
C THR A 196 -1.51 7.33 -22.41
N TYR A 197 -2.00 6.10 -22.64
CA TYR A 197 -1.19 4.90 -22.51
C TYR A 197 -1.14 4.13 -23.84
N SER A 198 0.03 3.56 -24.10
CA SER A 198 0.25 2.62 -25.19
C SER A 198 -0.26 1.21 -24.86
N ASN A 199 -0.60 0.44 -25.91
CA ASN A 199 -0.92 -0.98 -25.75
C ASN A 199 0.31 -1.75 -25.24
N LEU A 200 0.08 -2.68 -24.32
CA LEU A 200 1.11 -3.56 -23.77
C LEU A 200 0.94 -4.98 -24.29
N ILE A 201 2.06 -5.63 -24.62
CA ILE A 201 2.07 -7.03 -25.01
C ILE A 201 2.56 -7.86 -23.83
N LEU A 202 1.73 -8.78 -23.33
CA LEU A 202 2.14 -9.81 -22.40
C LEU A 202 2.57 -11.04 -23.18
N THR A 203 3.83 -11.44 -23.04
CA THR A 203 4.32 -12.69 -23.62
C THR A 203 4.09 -13.88 -22.69
N ALA A 204 4.15 -15.09 -23.22
CA ALA A 204 4.17 -16.33 -22.44
C ALA A 204 5.27 -16.31 -21.35
N ARG A 205 6.47 -15.82 -21.70
CA ARG A 205 7.60 -15.71 -20.77
C ARG A 205 7.31 -14.72 -19.64
N SER A 206 6.74 -13.56 -19.95
CA SER A 206 6.39 -12.55 -18.95
C SER A 206 5.37 -13.08 -17.94
N LEU A 207 4.39 -13.87 -18.40
CA LEU A 207 3.42 -14.52 -17.52
C LEU A 207 4.07 -15.57 -16.61
N ASP A 208 4.98 -16.39 -17.15
CA ASP A 208 5.70 -17.41 -16.37
C ASP A 208 6.51 -16.74 -15.24
N LYS A 209 7.22 -15.64 -15.52
CA LYS A 209 7.95 -14.87 -14.50
C LYS A 209 7.03 -14.35 -13.39
N LEU A 210 5.92 -13.73 -13.77
CA LEU A 210 4.95 -13.19 -12.82
C LEU A 210 4.36 -14.29 -11.92
N TYR A 211 3.96 -15.41 -12.51
CA TYR A 211 3.40 -16.54 -11.75
C TYR A 211 4.43 -17.14 -10.81
N ASN A 212 5.65 -17.39 -11.31
CA ASN A 212 6.73 -17.97 -10.51
C ASN A 212 7.08 -17.06 -9.33
N PHE A 213 7.16 -15.74 -9.52
CA PHE A 213 7.36 -14.78 -8.43
C PHE A 213 6.29 -14.90 -7.34
N ALA A 214 5.01 -14.95 -7.74
CA ALA A 214 3.90 -15.08 -6.80
C ALA A 214 3.98 -16.39 -6.01
N ASP A 215 4.09 -17.52 -6.72
CA ASP A 215 4.10 -18.87 -6.15
C ASP A 215 5.32 -19.06 -5.22
N CYS A 216 6.51 -18.67 -5.68
CA CYS A 216 7.74 -18.71 -4.90
C CYS A 216 7.72 -17.82 -3.65
N SER A 217 6.91 -16.78 -3.67
CA SER A 217 6.73 -15.87 -2.54
C SER A 217 5.63 -16.32 -1.59
N GLY A 218 4.95 -17.45 -1.87
CA GLY A 218 3.80 -17.90 -1.10
C GLY A 218 2.60 -16.95 -1.23
N LEU A 219 2.44 -16.34 -2.41
CA LEU A 219 1.36 -15.42 -2.75
C LEU A 219 0.43 -16.04 -3.79
N HIS A 220 -0.87 -15.79 -3.67
CA HIS A 220 -1.86 -16.25 -4.64
C HIS A 220 -2.10 -15.18 -5.72
N LEU A 221 -1.79 -15.49 -6.97
CA LEU A 221 -1.94 -14.54 -8.09
C LEU A 221 -3.41 -14.30 -8.44
N ILE A 222 -3.81 -13.03 -8.45
CA ILE A 222 -5.04 -12.55 -9.07
C ILE A 222 -4.65 -11.78 -10.33
N PHE A 223 -5.17 -12.18 -11.48
CA PHE A 223 -4.83 -11.56 -12.76
C PHE A 223 -6.05 -10.78 -13.32
N ALA A 224 -5.88 -9.47 -13.50
CA ALA A 224 -6.92 -8.63 -14.09
C ALA A 224 -6.83 -8.64 -15.62
N LEU A 225 -7.93 -9.01 -16.28
CA LEU A 225 -8.04 -9.09 -17.73
C LEU A 225 -8.45 -7.74 -18.34
N ASN A 226 -8.04 -7.52 -19.59
CA ASN A 226 -8.42 -6.36 -20.36
C ASN A 226 -9.92 -6.39 -20.74
N ALA A 227 -10.68 -5.40 -20.27
CA ALA A 227 -12.10 -5.23 -20.54
C ALA A 227 -12.41 -4.20 -21.65
N LEU A 228 -11.41 -3.57 -22.28
CA LEU A 228 -11.60 -2.55 -23.33
C LEU A 228 -11.52 -3.08 -24.76
N ARG A 229 -11.19 -4.35 -24.94
CA ARG A 229 -11.41 -5.04 -26.21
C ARG A 229 -12.90 -5.25 -26.42
N ARG A 230 -13.48 -4.57 -27.41
CA ARG A 230 -14.94 -4.48 -27.60
C ARG A 230 -15.34 -4.76 -29.04
N ASN A 231 -16.44 -5.47 -29.23
CA ASN A 231 -17.09 -5.65 -30.52
C ASN A 231 -17.86 -4.38 -30.93
N PRO A 232 -18.35 -4.28 -32.18
CA PRO A 232 -19.15 -3.13 -32.63
C PRO A 232 -20.36 -2.84 -31.73
N ASN A 233 -21.03 -3.89 -31.23
CA ASN A 233 -22.18 -3.80 -30.32
C ASN A 233 -21.84 -3.51 -28.84
N ASN A 234 -20.58 -3.16 -28.53
CA ASN A 234 -20.09 -2.89 -27.17
C ASN A 234 -19.99 -4.10 -26.22
N SER A 235 -20.27 -5.32 -26.69
CA SER A 235 -19.94 -6.54 -25.94
C SER A 235 -18.42 -6.74 -25.85
N TRP A 236 -17.98 -7.39 -24.77
CA TRP A 236 -16.58 -7.71 -24.57
C TRP A 236 -16.06 -8.76 -25.57
N ASN A 237 -14.90 -8.47 -26.15
CA ASN A 237 -14.18 -9.39 -27.04
C ASN A 237 -13.16 -10.18 -26.21
N SER A 238 -13.47 -11.45 -25.99
CA SER A 238 -12.72 -12.33 -25.10
C SER A 238 -11.59 -13.13 -25.77
N SER A 239 -11.29 -12.91 -27.05
CA SER A 239 -10.34 -13.75 -27.80
C SER A 239 -8.93 -13.76 -27.20
N SER A 240 -8.41 -12.60 -26.79
CA SER A 240 -7.08 -12.51 -26.16
C SER A 240 -7.07 -13.13 -24.75
N ALA A 241 -8.14 -12.92 -23.97
CA ALA A 241 -8.29 -13.54 -22.66
C ALA A 241 -8.37 -15.07 -22.77
N LEU A 242 -9.09 -15.62 -23.75
CA LEU A 242 -9.18 -17.06 -23.97
C LEU A 242 -7.81 -17.67 -24.27
N SER A 243 -6.98 -17.00 -25.07
CA SER A 243 -5.60 -17.44 -25.33
C SER A 243 -4.75 -17.48 -24.06
N LEU A 244 -4.88 -16.45 -23.20
CA LEU A 244 -4.19 -16.41 -21.90
C LEU A 244 -4.66 -17.56 -21.01
N LEU A 245 -5.97 -17.74 -20.85
CA LEU A 245 -6.57 -18.81 -20.05
C LEU A 245 -6.09 -20.20 -20.49
N LYS A 246 -6.05 -20.46 -21.80
CA LYS A 246 -5.55 -21.73 -22.36
C LYS A 246 -4.08 -21.95 -22.04
N TYR A 247 -3.24 -20.91 -22.20
CA TYR A 247 -1.83 -21.00 -21.88
C TYR A 247 -1.60 -21.26 -20.38
N SER A 248 -2.22 -20.47 -19.50
CA SER A 248 -2.12 -20.65 -18.05
C SER A 248 -2.63 -22.03 -17.60
N ALA A 249 -3.71 -22.53 -18.19
CA ALA A 249 -4.22 -23.88 -17.92
C ALA A 249 -3.25 -24.98 -18.37
N SER A 250 -2.58 -24.81 -19.53
CA SER A 250 -1.57 -25.77 -20.01
C SER A 250 -0.37 -25.87 -19.06
N LYS A 251 -0.04 -24.75 -18.38
CA LYS A 251 0.99 -24.67 -17.34
C LYS A 251 0.50 -25.10 -15.95
N LYS A 252 -0.80 -25.39 -15.80
CA LYS A 252 -1.46 -25.71 -14.52
C LYS A 252 -1.33 -24.59 -13.48
N TYR A 253 -1.31 -23.34 -13.94
CA TYR A 253 -1.23 -22.16 -13.07
C TYR A 253 -2.54 -21.95 -12.33
N ASN A 254 -2.48 -21.88 -11.00
CA ASN A 254 -3.62 -21.58 -10.13
C ASN A 254 -3.77 -20.06 -9.99
N ILE A 255 -4.67 -19.49 -10.78
CA ILE A 255 -4.88 -18.04 -10.88
C ILE A 255 -6.35 -17.74 -10.62
N SER A 256 -6.61 -16.70 -9.83
CA SER A 256 -7.93 -16.05 -9.74
C SER A 256 -8.02 -14.87 -10.70
N TRP A 257 -9.22 -14.48 -11.08
CA TRP A 257 -9.42 -13.57 -12.21
C TRP A 257 -10.20 -12.32 -11.83
N GLU A 258 -9.92 -11.22 -12.51
CA GLU A 258 -10.71 -9.99 -12.56
C GLU A 258 -10.91 -9.58 -14.03
N LEU A 259 -11.83 -8.66 -14.30
CA LEU A 259 -12.03 -8.07 -15.63
C LEU A 259 -12.16 -6.55 -15.54
N GLY A 260 -11.13 -5.87 -16.05
CA GLY A 260 -11.01 -4.42 -16.10
C GLY A 260 -10.50 -3.76 -14.82
N ASN A 261 -10.07 -2.50 -14.95
CA ASN A 261 -9.66 -1.66 -13.84
C ASN A 261 -10.32 -0.26 -13.95
N GLU A 262 -11.05 0.14 -12.91
CA GLU A 262 -11.80 1.41 -12.85
C GLU A 262 -12.63 1.73 -14.12
N PRO A 263 -13.56 0.85 -14.54
CA PRO A 263 -14.36 1.01 -15.76
C PRO A 263 -15.16 2.32 -15.81
N ASN A 264 -15.40 2.95 -14.65
CA ASN A 264 -15.98 4.29 -14.55
C ASN A 264 -15.17 5.40 -15.27
N ASN A 265 -13.88 5.17 -15.56
CA ASN A 265 -13.00 6.14 -16.21
C ASN A 265 -12.80 5.88 -17.72
N TYR A 266 -13.42 4.84 -18.29
CA TYR A 266 -13.18 4.46 -19.69
C TYR A 266 -13.53 5.55 -20.70
N ARG A 267 -14.60 6.32 -20.46
CA ARG A 267 -14.98 7.42 -21.37
C ARG A 267 -13.88 8.48 -21.46
N SER A 268 -13.27 8.84 -20.33
CA SER A 268 -12.19 9.83 -20.30
C SER A 268 -10.86 9.27 -20.81
N MET A 269 -10.58 7.98 -20.63
CA MET A 269 -9.32 7.37 -21.03
C MET A 269 -9.31 6.91 -22.50
N HIS A 270 -10.46 6.53 -23.06
CA HIS A 270 -10.56 5.88 -24.38
C HIS A 270 -11.71 6.37 -25.26
N GLY A 271 -12.45 7.40 -24.84
CA GLY A 271 -13.62 7.88 -25.57
C GLY A 271 -14.82 6.92 -25.57
N ARG A 272 -14.71 5.74 -24.96
CA ARG A 272 -15.76 4.70 -24.95
C ARG A 272 -16.26 4.44 -23.54
N ALA A 273 -17.58 4.47 -23.36
CA ALA A 273 -18.22 4.17 -22.08
C ALA A 273 -18.75 2.73 -22.04
N VAL A 274 -18.65 2.10 -20.87
CA VAL A 274 -19.29 0.82 -20.56
C VAL A 274 -20.13 1.02 -19.31
N ASN A 275 -21.43 0.78 -19.41
CA ASN A 275 -22.33 0.89 -18.27
C ASN A 275 -22.27 -0.37 -17.39
N GLY A 276 -22.77 -0.26 -16.15
CA GLY A 276 -22.74 -1.35 -15.18
C GLY A 276 -23.39 -2.64 -15.67
N SER A 277 -24.55 -2.53 -16.33
CA SER A 277 -25.28 -3.71 -16.83
C SER A 277 -24.53 -4.46 -17.92
N GLN A 278 -23.90 -3.73 -18.87
CA GLN A 278 -23.09 -4.36 -19.91
C GLN A 278 -21.84 -4.98 -19.31
N LEU A 279 -21.16 -4.30 -18.37
CA LEU A 279 -20.02 -4.89 -17.66
C LEU A 279 -20.42 -6.17 -16.91
N GLY A 280 -21.61 -6.19 -16.30
CA GLY A 280 -22.15 -7.39 -15.67
C GLY A 280 -22.31 -8.55 -16.66
N LYS A 281 -22.83 -8.29 -17.87
CA LYS A 281 -22.90 -9.31 -18.93
C LYS A 281 -21.52 -9.83 -19.34
N ASP A 282 -20.52 -8.96 -19.40
CA ASP A 282 -19.14 -9.33 -19.71
C ASP A 282 -18.54 -10.26 -18.63
N TYR A 283 -18.83 -10.00 -17.36
CA TYR A 283 -18.43 -10.89 -16.25
C TYR A 283 -19.11 -12.26 -16.30
N ILE A 284 -20.39 -12.31 -16.68
CA ILE A 284 -21.10 -13.58 -16.92
C ILE A 284 -20.44 -14.35 -18.08
N GLN A 285 -20.06 -13.65 -19.17
CA GLN A 285 -19.32 -14.26 -20.27
C GLN A 285 -17.97 -14.81 -19.80
N LEU A 286 -17.21 -14.07 -19.00
CA LEU A 286 -15.95 -14.54 -18.43
C LEU A 286 -16.16 -15.79 -17.56
N LYS A 287 -17.17 -15.82 -16.69
CA LYS A 287 -17.48 -17.00 -15.88
C LYS A 287 -17.76 -18.23 -16.75
N ARG A 288 -18.49 -18.08 -17.87
CA ARG A 288 -18.75 -19.15 -18.84
C ARG A 288 -17.47 -19.65 -19.53
N LEU A 289 -16.48 -18.78 -19.76
CA LEU A 289 -15.18 -19.18 -20.32
C LEU A 289 -14.31 -19.97 -19.32
N LEU A 290 -14.42 -19.65 -18.03
CA LEU A 290 -13.67 -20.34 -16.97
C LEU A 290 -14.22 -21.74 -16.66
N GLN A 291 -15.54 -21.91 -16.71
CA GLN A 291 -16.23 -23.17 -16.38
C GLN A 291 -15.70 -24.44 -17.09
N PRO A 292 -15.51 -24.46 -18.43
CA PRO A 292 -15.04 -25.67 -19.13
C PRO A 292 -13.56 -25.99 -18.87
N ILE A 293 -12.78 -25.04 -18.36
CA ILE A 293 -11.36 -25.24 -18.07
C ILE A 293 -11.25 -25.86 -16.67
N ARG A 294 -10.92 -27.15 -16.57
CA ARG A 294 -10.92 -27.92 -15.30
C ARG A 294 -10.29 -27.17 -14.11
N ILE A 295 -9.10 -26.59 -14.28
CA ILE A 295 -8.39 -25.86 -13.22
C ILE A 295 -9.08 -24.54 -12.82
N TYR A 296 -9.85 -23.93 -13.73
CA TYR A 296 -10.54 -22.65 -13.49
C TYR A 296 -12.05 -22.79 -13.25
N SER A 297 -12.61 -23.99 -13.34
CA SER A 297 -14.01 -24.28 -13.01
C SER A 297 -14.40 -23.80 -11.60
N ARG A 298 -13.44 -23.81 -10.67
CA ARG A 298 -13.57 -23.34 -9.28
C ARG A 298 -12.70 -22.11 -8.96
N ALA A 299 -12.09 -21.49 -9.98
CA ALA A 299 -11.30 -20.29 -9.74
C ALA A 299 -12.21 -19.13 -9.32
N SER A 300 -11.73 -18.36 -8.35
CA SER A 300 -12.43 -17.16 -7.90
C SER A 300 -12.41 -16.07 -8.96
N LEU A 301 -13.51 -15.34 -9.03
CA LEU A 301 -13.72 -14.18 -9.91
C LEU A 301 -14.11 -12.97 -9.06
N TYR A 302 -13.30 -11.91 -9.13
CA TYR A 302 -13.52 -10.68 -8.36
C TYR A 302 -13.78 -9.50 -9.29
N GLY A 303 -14.53 -8.50 -8.83
CA GLY A 303 -14.85 -7.31 -9.64
C GLY A 303 -15.90 -6.42 -9.00
N PRO A 304 -16.29 -5.29 -9.60
CA PRO A 304 -15.86 -4.78 -10.91
C PRO A 304 -14.65 -3.83 -10.85
N ASN A 305 -13.94 -3.78 -9.72
CA ASN A 305 -12.79 -2.92 -9.49
C ASN A 305 -13.06 -1.44 -9.80
N ILE A 306 -14.18 -0.92 -9.30
CA ILE A 306 -14.59 0.49 -9.49
C ILE A 306 -13.72 1.45 -8.70
N GLY A 307 -13.64 2.71 -9.16
CA GLY A 307 -12.96 3.76 -8.41
C GLY A 307 -13.71 4.22 -7.16
N ARG A 308 -13.31 5.39 -6.65
CA ARG A 308 -13.93 6.03 -5.48
C ARG A 308 -15.44 6.23 -5.68
N PRO A 309 -16.31 5.98 -4.66
CA PRO A 309 -17.78 6.02 -4.80
C PRO A 309 -18.36 7.44 -4.95
N ARG A 310 -18.14 8.04 -6.12
CA ARG A 310 -18.82 9.24 -6.65
C ARG A 310 -20.16 8.83 -7.31
N LYS A 311 -20.99 9.81 -7.66
CA LYS A 311 -22.35 9.55 -8.19
C LYS A 311 -22.36 8.63 -9.42
N ASN A 312 -21.49 8.89 -10.39
CA ASN A 312 -21.35 8.06 -11.60
C ASN A 312 -20.82 6.65 -11.30
N VAL A 313 -19.89 6.54 -10.34
CA VAL A 313 -19.30 5.26 -9.93
C VAL A 313 -20.34 4.38 -9.23
N ILE A 314 -21.15 4.97 -8.36
CA ILE A 314 -22.26 4.26 -7.69
C ILE A 314 -23.31 3.81 -8.69
N ALA A 315 -23.63 4.60 -9.72
CA ALA A 315 -24.55 4.18 -10.78
C ALA A 315 -24.00 2.99 -11.60
N LEU A 316 -22.69 2.96 -11.85
CA LEU A 316 -22.05 1.81 -12.49
C LEU A 316 -22.13 0.57 -11.59
N LEU A 317 -21.82 0.71 -10.29
CA LEU A 317 -21.93 -0.39 -9.33
C LEU A 317 -23.34 -0.94 -9.25
N ASP A 318 -24.34 -0.07 -9.19
CA ASP A 318 -25.76 -0.44 -9.11
C ASP A 318 -26.18 -1.31 -10.30
N GLY A 319 -25.91 -0.85 -11.53
CA GLY A 319 -26.19 -1.63 -12.75
C GLY A 319 -25.40 -2.94 -12.82
N PHE A 320 -24.15 -2.95 -12.34
CA PHE A 320 -23.33 -4.16 -12.28
C PHE A 320 -23.90 -5.17 -11.29
N MET A 321 -24.22 -4.75 -10.08
CA MET A 321 -24.75 -5.64 -9.03
C MET A 321 -26.08 -6.25 -9.43
N LYS A 322 -26.94 -5.50 -10.13
CA LYS A 322 -28.22 -5.99 -10.68
C LYS A 322 -28.03 -7.16 -11.66
N VAL A 323 -26.92 -7.22 -12.39
CA VAL A 323 -26.68 -8.23 -13.43
C VAL A 323 -25.75 -9.36 -12.96
N ALA A 324 -24.64 -9.01 -12.30
CA ALA A 324 -23.54 -9.95 -12.01
C ALA A 324 -23.14 -10.01 -10.54
N GLY A 325 -23.91 -9.41 -9.62
CA GLY A 325 -23.59 -9.41 -8.18
C GLY A 325 -23.43 -10.81 -7.57
N SER A 326 -24.19 -11.78 -8.06
CA SER A 326 -24.08 -13.20 -7.67
C SER A 326 -22.94 -13.96 -8.38
N THR A 327 -22.44 -13.44 -9.50
CA THR A 327 -21.42 -14.10 -10.34
C THR A 327 -20.01 -13.95 -9.76
N VAL A 328 -19.72 -12.83 -9.10
CA VAL A 328 -18.43 -12.56 -8.47
C VAL A 328 -18.38 -13.09 -7.03
N ASP A 329 -17.22 -13.54 -6.61
CA ASP A 329 -16.98 -14.05 -5.25
C ASP A 329 -16.86 -12.89 -4.23
N ALA A 330 -16.30 -11.76 -4.66
CA ALA A 330 -16.24 -10.53 -3.90
C ALA A 330 -16.44 -9.29 -4.78
N VAL A 331 -17.05 -8.25 -4.20
CA VAL A 331 -17.22 -6.94 -4.84
C VAL A 331 -16.01 -6.07 -4.53
N THR A 332 -15.38 -5.53 -5.57
CA THR A 332 -14.10 -4.84 -5.44
C THR A 332 -14.17 -3.38 -5.87
N TRP A 333 -13.46 -2.52 -5.16
CA TRP A 333 -13.39 -1.08 -5.39
C TRP A 333 -12.07 -0.48 -4.92
N GLN A 334 -11.74 0.73 -5.37
CA GLN A 334 -10.48 1.41 -5.08
C GLN A 334 -10.68 2.63 -4.18
N HIS A 335 -9.67 2.94 -3.38
CA HIS A 335 -9.64 4.11 -2.50
C HIS A 335 -8.36 4.92 -2.67
N CYS A 336 -8.53 6.23 -2.78
CA CYS A 336 -7.43 7.17 -2.76
C CYS A 336 -7.73 8.26 -1.74
N TYR A 337 -6.77 8.52 -0.84
CA TYR A 337 -6.88 9.56 0.17
C TYR A 337 -6.72 10.95 -0.43
N ILE A 338 -5.77 11.12 -1.36
CA ILE A 338 -5.33 12.43 -1.83
C ILE A 338 -6.22 12.89 -2.99
N ASP A 339 -7.08 13.84 -2.66
CA ASP A 339 -7.56 14.88 -3.57
C ASP A 339 -6.46 15.96 -3.69
N GLY A 340 -6.44 16.80 -4.73
CA GLY A 340 -5.36 17.79 -5.02
C GLY A 340 -5.07 18.85 -3.93
N ARG A 341 -5.56 18.65 -2.70
CA ARG A 341 -5.45 19.47 -1.50
C ARG A 341 -4.41 18.97 -0.48
N VAL A 342 -3.76 17.83 -0.71
CA VAL A 342 -2.66 17.36 0.15
C VAL A 342 -1.34 17.80 -0.45
N VAL A 343 -0.67 18.71 0.24
CA VAL A 343 0.54 19.38 -0.25
C VAL A 343 1.71 19.18 0.71
N LYS A 344 1.45 18.85 1.98
CA LYS A 344 2.47 18.73 3.02
C LYS A 344 2.26 17.48 3.88
N VAL A 345 3.35 16.93 4.42
CA VAL A 345 3.35 15.71 5.26
C VAL A 345 2.39 15.79 6.46
N MET A 346 2.20 16.98 7.01
CA MET A 346 1.30 17.22 8.15
C MET A 346 -0.18 17.00 7.79
N ASP A 347 -0.54 17.03 6.51
CA ASP A 347 -1.90 16.77 6.05
C ASP A 347 -2.31 15.31 6.30
N PHE A 348 -1.35 14.37 6.34
CA PHE A 348 -1.62 12.95 6.63
C PHE A 348 -2.10 12.73 8.07
N LEU A 349 -1.88 13.71 8.96
CA LEU A 349 -2.35 13.69 10.34
C LEU A 349 -3.77 14.28 10.51
N LYS A 350 -4.38 14.80 9.43
CA LYS A 350 -5.73 15.37 9.46
C LYS A 350 -6.76 14.25 9.58
N THR A 351 -7.56 14.28 10.63
CA THR A 351 -8.49 13.20 10.97
C THR A 351 -9.64 13.10 9.98
N ARG A 352 -10.10 14.26 9.48
CA ARG A 352 -11.04 14.33 8.34
C ARG A 352 -10.57 13.54 7.12
N LEU A 353 -9.27 13.53 6.81
CA LEU A 353 -8.72 12.76 5.68
C LEU A 353 -8.88 11.26 5.94
N LEU A 354 -8.45 10.81 7.11
CA LEU A 354 -8.55 9.42 7.55
C LEU A 354 -10.01 8.92 7.59
N ASP A 355 -10.95 9.77 8.01
CA ASP A 355 -12.36 9.41 8.20
C ASP A 355 -13.17 9.36 6.90
N THR A 356 -12.64 9.94 5.81
CA THR A 356 -13.29 9.87 4.48
C THR A 356 -13.54 8.44 4.01
N LEU A 357 -12.73 7.48 4.49
CA LEU A 357 -12.85 6.07 4.15
C LEU A 357 -14.17 5.46 4.70
N SER A 358 -14.58 5.86 5.90
CA SER A 358 -15.79 5.34 6.57
C SER A 358 -17.05 5.61 5.74
N ASP A 359 -17.17 6.83 5.22
CA ASP A 359 -18.31 7.25 4.40
C ASP A 359 -18.38 6.51 3.07
N GLN A 360 -17.21 6.21 2.48
CA GLN A 360 -17.10 5.48 1.23
C GLN A 360 -17.50 4.02 1.40
N ILE A 361 -17.03 3.38 2.46
CA ILE A 361 -17.42 1.99 2.81
C ILE A 361 -18.93 1.88 2.95
N ARG A 362 -19.58 2.81 3.67
CA ARG A 362 -21.05 2.80 3.84
C ARG A 362 -21.80 2.93 2.51
N LYS A 363 -21.31 3.75 1.58
CA LYS A 363 -21.92 3.89 0.25
C LYS A 363 -21.84 2.60 -0.56
N ILE A 364 -20.68 1.95 -0.57
CA ILE A 364 -20.49 0.66 -1.27
C ILE A 364 -21.36 -0.42 -0.63
N GLN A 365 -21.31 -0.56 0.69
CA GLN A 365 -22.11 -1.54 1.43
C GLN A 365 -23.60 -1.37 1.19
N LYS A 366 -24.10 -0.14 1.12
CA LYS A 366 -25.51 0.13 0.82
C LYS A 366 -25.91 -0.51 -0.51
N VAL A 367 -25.14 -0.28 -1.59
CA VAL A 367 -25.46 -0.83 -2.91
C VAL A 367 -25.34 -2.35 -2.91
N VAL A 368 -24.24 -2.89 -2.37
CA VAL A 368 -23.99 -4.34 -2.35
C VAL A 368 -25.10 -5.07 -1.59
N ASN A 369 -25.48 -4.57 -0.41
CA ASN A 369 -26.51 -5.20 0.42
C ASN A 369 -27.93 -5.08 -0.17
N THR A 370 -28.20 -4.12 -1.05
CA THR A 370 -29.50 -4.06 -1.76
C THR A 370 -29.69 -5.27 -2.68
N TYR A 371 -28.64 -5.72 -3.35
CA TYR A 371 -28.74 -6.79 -4.37
C TYR A 371 -28.24 -8.15 -3.90
N THR A 372 -27.22 -8.19 -3.03
CA THR A 372 -26.61 -9.44 -2.57
C THR A 372 -26.14 -9.29 -1.12
N PRO A 373 -27.07 -9.30 -0.14
CA PRO A 373 -26.74 -9.23 1.29
C PRO A 373 -25.66 -10.25 1.68
N GLY A 374 -24.67 -9.82 2.46
CA GLY A 374 -23.59 -10.69 2.94
C GLY A 374 -22.48 -10.99 1.92
N LYS A 375 -22.58 -10.50 0.68
CA LYS A 375 -21.50 -10.59 -0.31
C LYS A 375 -20.24 -9.92 0.24
N LYS A 376 -19.10 -10.60 0.08
CA LYS A 376 -17.79 -10.09 0.49
C LYS A 376 -17.44 -8.85 -0.30
N ILE A 377 -16.82 -7.87 0.37
CA ILE A 377 -16.37 -6.62 -0.24
C ILE A 377 -14.88 -6.47 0.05
N TRP A 378 -14.11 -6.21 -1.00
CA TRP A 378 -12.67 -6.04 -0.95
C TRP A 378 -12.30 -4.62 -1.40
N LEU A 379 -11.22 -4.09 -0.82
CA LEU A 379 -10.65 -2.82 -1.24
C LEU A 379 -9.35 -3.07 -2.00
N GLU A 380 -9.37 -2.88 -3.32
CA GLU A 380 -8.27 -3.21 -4.22
C GLU A 380 -7.64 -1.93 -4.77
N GLY A 381 -6.50 -1.53 -4.22
CA GLY A 381 -5.87 -0.27 -4.58
C GLY A 381 -6.14 0.81 -3.55
N VAL A 382 -5.40 0.73 -2.44
CA VAL A 382 -5.21 1.85 -1.52
C VAL A 382 -4.02 2.65 -2.02
N VAL A 383 -4.30 3.85 -2.53
CA VAL A 383 -3.27 4.75 -3.04
C VAL A 383 -3.27 6.02 -2.20
N THR A 384 -2.10 6.58 -1.90
CA THR A 384 -2.06 7.92 -1.31
C THR A 384 -2.56 8.91 -2.36
N THR A 385 -1.98 8.98 -3.57
CA THR A 385 -2.40 9.85 -4.70
C THR A 385 -2.78 9.07 -5.96
N SER A 386 -3.70 9.60 -6.77
CA SER A 386 -4.04 9.02 -8.08
C SER A 386 -2.93 9.13 -9.15
N ALA A 387 -1.81 9.78 -8.81
CA ALA A 387 -0.65 10.02 -9.68
C ALA A 387 0.59 9.25 -9.20
N GLY A 388 0.41 8.00 -8.74
CA GLY A 388 1.55 7.13 -8.40
C GLY A 388 2.34 7.53 -7.15
N GLY A 389 1.87 8.53 -6.40
CA GLY A 389 2.45 8.98 -5.13
C GLY A 389 3.05 10.37 -5.20
N THR A 390 3.73 10.79 -4.15
CA THR A 390 4.53 12.01 -4.13
C THR A 390 5.78 11.75 -3.31
N ASN A 391 6.94 12.02 -3.89
CA ASN A 391 8.24 11.89 -3.23
C ASN A 391 8.25 12.69 -1.91
N ASN A 392 8.86 12.12 -0.87
CA ASN A 392 8.95 12.66 0.48
C ASN A 392 7.59 12.85 1.19
N LEU A 393 6.55 12.19 0.69
CA LEU A 393 5.23 12.12 1.32
C LEU A 393 4.76 10.68 1.40
N SER A 394 4.58 10.02 0.25
CA SER A 394 3.91 8.71 0.19
C SER A 394 4.84 7.54 0.51
N ASP A 395 6.14 7.78 0.42
CA ASP A 395 7.26 6.88 0.74
C ASP A 395 7.85 7.16 2.14
N SER A 396 7.20 8.02 2.93
CA SER A 396 7.68 8.46 4.25
C SER A 396 6.98 7.75 5.42
N TYR A 397 7.55 7.86 6.61
CA TYR A 397 6.97 7.39 7.87
C TYR A 397 5.54 7.90 8.10
N ALA A 398 5.23 9.13 7.66
CA ALA A 398 3.89 9.68 7.81
C ALA A 398 2.82 8.91 7.02
N ALA A 399 3.18 8.28 5.89
CA ALA A 399 2.26 7.46 5.10
C ALA A 399 1.69 6.29 5.92
N GLY A 400 2.48 5.78 6.88
CA GLY A 400 2.07 4.74 7.81
C GLY A 400 0.84 5.08 8.65
N PHE A 401 0.57 6.38 8.90
CA PHE A 401 -0.65 6.79 9.60
C PHE A 401 -1.90 6.53 8.77
N LEU A 402 -1.85 6.84 7.47
CA LEU A 402 -2.93 6.54 6.54
C LEU A 402 -3.07 5.02 6.39
N TRP A 403 -1.94 4.32 6.24
CA TRP A 403 -1.94 2.89 5.98
C TRP A 403 -2.46 2.07 7.17
N LEU A 404 -1.91 2.25 8.37
CA LEU A 404 -2.36 1.52 9.56
C LEU A 404 -3.82 1.83 9.92
N ASN A 405 -4.25 3.08 9.72
CA ASN A 405 -5.64 3.45 9.89
C ASN A 405 -6.55 2.74 8.89
N THR A 406 -6.11 2.64 7.62
CA THR A 406 -6.85 1.90 6.58
C THR A 406 -7.08 0.46 7.02
N LEU A 407 -6.02 -0.24 7.44
CA LEU A 407 -6.10 -1.62 7.91
C LEU A 407 -7.12 -1.77 9.05
N GLY A 408 -7.06 -0.90 10.07
CA GLY A 408 -7.98 -0.97 11.20
C GLY A 408 -9.43 -0.62 10.87
N MET A 409 -9.66 0.42 10.06
CA MET A 409 -11.01 0.81 9.66
C MET A 409 -11.68 -0.26 8.81
N LEU A 410 -10.96 -0.82 7.84
CA LEU A 410 -11.49 -1.85 6.94
C LEU A 410 -11.87 -3.12 7.70
N ALA A 411 -10.98 -3.61 8.56
CA ALA A 411 -11.25 -4.79 9.38
C ALA A 411 -12.47 -4.59 10.28
N ASN A 412 -12.58 -3.44 10.97
CA ASN A 412 -13.72 -3.13 11.83
C ASN A 412 -15.04 -2.95 11.06
N GLN A 413 -14.99 -2.49 9.81
CA GLN A 413 -16.18 -2.20 9.01
C GLN A 413 -16.58 -3.33 8.06
N GLY A 414 -15.90 -4.49 8.10
CA GLY A 414 -16.33 -5.69 7.38
C GLY A 414 -15.88 -5.75 5.93
N ILE A 415 -14.77 -5.09 5.61
CA ILE A 415 -14.02 -5.34 4.39
C ILE A 415 -13.12 -6.56 4.63
N ASP A 416 -13.15 -7.51 3.71
CA ASP A 416 -12.60 -8.86 3.92
C ASP A 416 -11.14 -8.98 3.48
N VAL A 417 -10.73 -8.18 2.47
CA VAL A 417 -9.36 -8.07 1.93
C VAL A 417 -9.07 -6.62 1.56
N VAL A 418 -7.83 -6.20 1.76
CA VAL A 418 -7.26 -4.93 1.32
C VAL A 418 -5.98 -5.17 0.54
N ILE A 419 -5.92 -4.66 -0.70
CA ILE A 419 -4.77 -4.79 -1.58
C ILE A 419 -4.02 -3.46 -1.64
N ARG A 420 -2.78 -3.46 -1.19
CA ARG A 420 -1.88 -2.29 -1.20
C ARG A 420 -1.32 -2.07 -2.59
N HIS A 421 -1.59 -0.90 -3.16
CA HIS A 421 -0.95 -0.40 -4.36
C HIS A 421 0.27 0.46 -3.96
N SER A 422 1.51 0.04 -4.23
CA SER A 422 1.96 -1.24 -4.81
C SER A 422 2.99 -1.92 -3.91
N PHE A 423 3.31 -3.19 -4.18
CA PHE A 423 4.48 -3.83 -3.60
C PHE A 423 5.76 -3.21 -4.14
N PHE A 424 5.89 -3.16 -5.47
CA PHE A 424 7.05 -2.64 -6.21
C PHE A 424 6.54 -2.01 -7.51
N ASP A 425 7.01 -0.80 -7.84
CA ASP A 425 6.63 -0.08 -9.08
C ASP A 425 7.57 1.11 -9.32
N HIS A 426 7.44 1.75 -10.48
CA HIS A 426 8.13 2.98 -10.85
C HIS A 426 7.65 4.23 -10.08
N GLY A 427 6.47 4.23 -9.45
CA GLY A 427 5.98 5.39 -8.69
C GLY A 427 6.68 5.63 -7.34
N TYR A 428 5.99 6.31 -6.43
CA TYR A 428 6.40 6.62 -5.03
C TYR A 428 5.46 6.01 -3.97
N ASN A 429 4.54 5.12 -4.37
CA ASN A 429 3.57 4.45 -3.49
C ASN A 429 3.90 2.99 -3.19
N HIS A 430 5.06 2.53 -3.65
CA HIS A 430 5.53 1.17 -3.47
C HIS A 430 5.92 0.91 -2.01
N LEU A 431 5.87 -0.35 -1.59
CA LEU A 431 6.42 -0.78 -0.30
C LEU A 431 7.95 -0.94 -0.37
N VAL A 432 8.46 -1.25 -1.55
CA VAL A 432 9.88 -1.49 -1.81
C VAL A 432 10.33 -0.59 -2.96
N ASP A 433 11.39 0.17 -2.76
CA ASP A 433 11.92 1.12 -3.75
C ASP A 433 12.66 0.43 -4.90
N GLN A 434 13.10 1.22 -5.88
CA GLN A 434 13.81 0.74 -7.07
C GLN A 434 15.18 0.12 -6.76
N ASN A 435 15.74 0.42 -5.60
CA ASN A 435 16.98 -0.18 -5.09
C ASN A 435 16.70 -1.40 -4.20
N PHE A 436 15.44 -1.86 -4.18
CA PHE A 436 14.94 -2.97 -3.37
C PHE A 436 15.02 -2.71 -1.87
N ASN A 437 15.00 -1.45 -1.44
CA ASN A 437 14.96 -1.10 -0.03
C ASN A 437 13.50 -1.07 0.47
N PRO A 438 13.20 -1.76 1.58
CA PRO A 438 11.89 -1.67 2.21
C PRO A 438 11.67 -0.30 2.85
N LEU A 439 10.58 0.35 2.47
CA LEU A 439 10.14 1.64 3.00
C LEU A 439 9.35 1.50 4.32
N PRO A 440 9.01 2.59 5.02
CA PRO A 440 8.33 2.53 6.32
C PRO A 440 7.04 1.70 6.31
N ASP A 441 6.25 1.81 5.24
CA ASP A 441 5.01 1.04 5.09
C ASP A 441 5.25 -0.46 4.90
N TYR A 442 6.41 -0.88 4.36
CA TYR A 442 6.78 -2.30 4.29
C TYR A 442 6.95 -2.86 5.71
N TRP A 443 7.76 -2.19 6.54
CA TRP A 443 8.02 -2.62 7.91
C TRP A 443 6.75 -2.64 8.77
N LEU A 444 5.88 -1.65 8.58
CA LEU A 444 4.56 -1.62 9.19
C LEU A 444 3.70 -2.82 8.76
N SER A 445 3.70 -3.14 7.46
CA SER A 445 2.95 -4.28 6.90
C SER A 445 3.49 -5.61 7.41
N LEU A 446 4.82 -5.73 7.52
CA LEU A 446 5.49 -6.90 8.09
C LEU A 446 5.09 -7.11 9.55
N LEU A 447 5.15 -6.06 10.39
CA LEU A 447 4.68 -6.14 11.78
C LEU A 447 3.21 -6.52 11.87
N TYR A 448 2.35 -5.95 11.02
CA TYR A 448 0.95 -6.32 10.95
C TYR A 448 0.78 -7.81 10.66
N LYS A 449 1.47 -8.33 9.61
CA LYS A 449 1.47 -9.75 9.25
C LYS A 449 1.97 -10.66 10.37
N ARG A 450 2.99 -10.25 11.14
CA ARG A 450 3.53 -11.08 12.24
C ARG A 450 2.68 -11.07 13.50
N LEU A 451 1.89 -10.03 13.75
CA LEU A 451 1.26 -9.82 15.06
C LEU A 451 -0.27 -9.85 15.04
N ILE A 452 -0.92 -9.52 13.93
CA ILE A 452 -2.37 -9.37 13.84
C ILE A 452 -3.00 -10.61 13.20
N GLY A 453 -3.93 -11.24 13.92
CA GLY A 453 -4.75 -12.33 13.40
C GLY A 453 -6.07 -11.85 12.78
N PRO A 454 -6.84 -12.76 12.15
CA PRO A 454 -8.04 -12.42 11.38
C PRO A 454 -9.25 -12.01 12.23
N LYS A 455 -9.29 -12.40 13.51
CA LYS A 455 -10.43 -12.14 14.41
C LYS A 455 -10.33 -10.74 15.03
N VAL A 456 -11.26 -9.87 14.64
CA VAL A 456 -11.36 -8.47 15.06
C VAL A 456 -12.12 -8.38 16.39
N LEU A 457 -11.60 -7.62 17.35
CA LEU A 457 -12.17 -7.50 18.70
C LEU A 457 -12.71 -6.09 18.98
N ALA A 458 -13.75 -5.99 19.79
CA ALA A 458 -14.33 -4.71 20.19
C ALA A 458 -13.44 -4.03 21.24
N VAL A 459 -13.13 -2.75 21.01
CA VAL A 459 -12.37 -1.92 21.95
C VAL A 459 -13.30 -1.00 22.73
N HIS A 460 -13.13 -0.97 24.05
CA HIS A 460 -13.88 -0.11 24.97
C HIS A 460 -12.93 0.84 25.68
N VAL A 461 -13.22 2.15 25.62
CA VAL A 461 -12.37 3.20 26.20
C VAL A 461 -13.17 4.04 27.18
N ALA A 462 -12.72 4.10 28.44
CA ALA A 462 -13.26 4.97 29.49
C ALA A 462 -12.23 6.06 29.86
N GLY A 463 -12.71 7.21 30.35
CA GLY A 463 -11.84 8.33 30.79
C GLY A 463 -11.51 9.38 29.74
N LEU A 464 -12.02 9.28 28.50
CA LEU A 464 -12.08 10.42 27.59
C LEU A 464 -13.19 11.36 28.04
N GLN A 465 -12.90 12.23 29.01
CA GLN A 465 -13.80 13.30 29.43
C GLN A 465 -14.07 14.25 28.26
N ARG A 466 -15.16 13.98 27.56
CA ARG A 466 -16.17 14.94 27.07
C ARG A 466 -17.28 14.09 26.48
N LYS A 467 -18.51 14.25 27.00
CA LYS A 467 -19.72 13.79 26.29
C LYS A 467 -19.57 14.21 24.81
N PRO A 468 -19.82 13.32 23.83
CA PRO A 468 -19.87 13.75 22.44
C PRO A 468 -20.91 14.87 22.36
N ARG A 469 -20.49 16.12 22.12
CA ARG A 469 -21.42 17.18 21.77
C ARG A 469 -21.93 16.84 20.36
N PRO A 470 -23.25 16.88 20.10
CA PRO A 470 -23.75 16.81 18.73
C PRO A 470 -22.96 17.83 17.89
N GLY A 471 -22.24 17.37 16.86
CA GLY A 471 -21.46 18.23 15.97
C GLY A 471 -19.98 18.49 16.31
N ARG A 472 -19.38 17.94 17.38
CA ARG A 472 -17.92 18.06 17.59
C ARG A 472 -17.30 16.81 18.22
N VAL A 473 -16.82 15.89 17.38
CA VAL A 473 -16.14 14.65 17.77
C VAL A 473 -14.66 14.93 18.04
N ILE A 474 -14.22 14.86 19.30
CA ILE A 474 -12.81 15.01 19.74
C ILE A 474 -12.11 13.62 19.83
N ARG A 475 -12.76 12.54 19.35
CA ARG A 475 -12.27 11.14 19.34
C ARG A 475 -11.20 10.85 18.26
N ASP A 476 -10.83 11.87 17.50
CA ASP A 476 -10.32 11.73 16.14
C ASP A 476 -8.81 11.39 16.02
N LYS A 477 -8.01 11.75 17.02
CA LYS A 477 -6.53 11.72 16.96
C LYS A 477 -5.85 10.56 17.69
N LEU A 478 -6.57 9.80 18.51
CA LEU A 478 -6.05 8.57 19.11
C LEU A 478 -6.92 7.42 18.63
N ARG A 479 -6.37 6.55 17.79
CA ARG A 479 -7.09 5.42 17.20
C ARG A 479 -6.53 4.12 17.76
N ILE A 480 -7.41 3.25 18.24
CA ILE A 480 -7.05 1.99 18.90
C ILE A 480 -7.89 0.88 18.27
N TYR A 481 -7.22 -0.17 17.85
CA TYR A 481 -7.82 -1.35 17.26
C TYR A 481 -7.27 -2.59 17.97
N ALA A 482 -8.06 -3.65 18.02
CA ALA A 482 -7.70 -4.89 18.69
C ALA A 482 -8.09 -6.09 17.84
N HIS A 483 -7.19 -7.06 17.78
CA HIS A 483 -7.40 -8.34 17.12
C HIS A 483 -6.89 -9.45 18.03
N CYS A 484 -7.34 -10.68 17.79
CA CYS A 484 -6.59 -11.84 18.25
C CYS A 484 -5.16 -11.78 17.69
N THR A 485 -4.18 -12.17 18.49
CA THR A 485 -2.79 -12.26 18.01
C THR A 485 -2.67 -13.31 16.91
N ASN A 486 -1.82 -13.06 15.90
CA ASN A 486 -1.58 -14.02 14.83
C ASN A 486 -1.15 -15.38 15.40
N HIS A 487 -1.92 -16.41 15.09
CA HIS A 487 -1.72 -17.75 15.61
C HIS A 487 -0.56 -18.51 14.94
N HIS A 488 -0.02 -18.00 13.83
CA HIS A 488 1.22 -18.49 13.21
C HIS A 488 2.48 -17.98 13.94
N ASN A 489 2.33 -17.02 14.85
CA ASN A 489 3.45 -16.51 15.64
C ASN A 489 3.64 -17.35 16.91
N HIS A 490 4.58 -18.29 16.86
CA HIS A 490 4.81 -19.24 17.95
C HIS A 490 5.37 -18.61 19.23
N ASN A 491 5.79 -17.33 19.19
CA ASN A 491 6.22 -16.61 20.39
C ASN A 491 5.04 -16.22 21.31
N TYR A 492 3.80 -16.37 20.85
CA TYR A 492 2.60 -16.00 21.58
C TYR A 492 1.64 -17.18 21.70
N VAL A 493 1.20 -17.44 22.92
CA VAL A 493 0.19 -18.47 23.19
C VAL A 493 -1.17 -18.08 22.62
N ARG A 494 -1.96 -19.08 22.22
CA ARG A 494 -3.36 -18.88 21.82
C ARG A 494 -4.14 -18.19 22.95
N GLY A 495 -5.13 -17.38 22.58
CA GLY A 495 -5.82 -16.51 23.53
C GLY A 495 -5.13 -15.15 23.79
N SER A 496 -3.98 -14.88 23.18
CA SER A 496 -3.34 -13.55 23.22
C SER A 496 -4.07 -12.54 22.32
N ILE A 497 -3.98 -11.26 22.70
CA ILE A 497 -4.60 -10.14 21.98
C ILE A 497 -3.51 -9.18 21.53
N THR A 498 -3.60 -8.72 20.29
CA THR A 498 -2.74 -7.66 19.77
C THR A 498 -3.54 -6.37 19.59
N LEU A 499 -3.08 -5.32 20.23
CA LEU A 499 -3.55 -3.95 20.00
C LEU A 499 -2.64 -3.27 18.99
N PHE A 500 -3.19 -2.38 18.17
CA PHE A 500 -2.38 -1.37 17.49
C PHE A 500 -2.99 0.01 17.69
N ILE A 501 -2.11 0.96 17.94
CA ILE A 501 -2.47 2.30 18.44
C ILE A 501 -1.79 3.34 17.57
N ILE A 502 -2.58 4.30 17.12
CA ILE A 502 -2.13 5.46 16.35
C ILE A 502 -2.38 6.71 17.20
N ASN A 503 -1.31 7.40 17.59
CA ASN A 503 -1.39 8.67 18.31
C ASN A 503 -1.00 9.82 17.39
N LEU A 504 -1.99 10.53 16.86
CA LEU A 504 -1.83 11.75 16.05
C LEU A 504 -1.76 13.03 16.90
N HIS A 505 -1.81 12.92 18.23
CA HIS A 505 -1.63 14.09 19.09
C HIS A 505 -0.15 14.50 19.14
N ARG A 506 0.07 15.81 19.31
CA ARG A 506 1.37 16.38 19.67
C ARG A 506 1.75 16.16 21.14
N SER A 507 0.96 15.37 21.88
CA SER A 507 1.22 15.03 23.28
C SER A 507 1.18 13.52 23.47
N ARG A 508 2.00 13.05 24.42
CA ARG A 508 2.01 11.65 24.85
C ARG A 508 0.68 11.27 25.48
N LYS A 509 0.22 10.04 25.24
CA LYS A 509 -0.99 9.47 25.85
C LYS A 509 -0.60 8.35 26.81
N LYS A 510 -1.33 8.28 27.93
CA LYS A 510 -1.17 7.26 28.96
C LYS A 510 -2.40 6.39 28.96
N ILE A 511 -2.23 5.10 28.67
CA ILE A 511 -3.30 4.12 28.57
C ILE A 511 -3.06 3.04 29.62
N LYS A 512 -4.02 2.84 30.53
CA LYS A 512 -4.01 1.75 31.50
C LYS A 512 -4.97 0.67 31.02
N LEU A 513 -4.47 -0.56 30.93
CA LEU A 513 -5.29 -1.72 30.58
C LEU A 513 -6.25 -2.04 31.73
N ALA A 514 -7.50 -2.30 31.39
CA ALA A 514 -8.61 -2.56 32.30
C ALA A 514 -9.26 -3.92 31.97
N GLY A 515 -10.30 -4.26 32.74
CA GLY A 515 -11.04 -5.51 32.56
C GLY A 515 -10.12 -6.73 32.56
N THR A 516 -10.32 -7.61 31.57
CA THR A 516 -9.56 -8.87 31.44
C THR A 516 -8.11 -8.68 31.02
N LEU A 517 -7.73 -7.48 30.58
CA LEU A 517 -6.37 -7.11 30.17
C LEU A 517 -5.54 -6.53 31.32
N ARG A 518 -6.16 -6.28 32.48
CA ARG A 518 -5.50 -5.74 33.66
C ARG A 518 -4.39 -6.69 34.13
N ASP A 519 -3.27 -6.10 34.58
CA ASP A 519 -2.13 -6.82 35.17
C ASP A 519 -1.54 -7.92 34.27
N LYS A 520 -1.70 -7.78 32.94
CA LYS A 520 -1.06 -8.65 31.95
C LYS A 520 0.27 -8.10 31.48
N LEU A 521 1.18 -9.01 31.13
CA LEU A 521 2.45 -8.66 30.48
C LEU A 521 2.18 -8.20 29.05
N VAL A 522 2.84 -7.13 28.64
CA VAL A 522 2.68 -6.55 27.30
C VAL A 522 4.02 -6.54 26.56
N HIS A 523 4.03 -7.02 25.33
CA HIS A 523 5.15 -6.83 24.41
C HIS A 523 4.88 -5.63 23.51
N GLN A 524 5.73 -4.61 23.60
CA GLN A 524 5.64 -3.39 22.79
C GLN A 524 6.46 -3.52 21.49
N TYR A 525 5.87 -3.02 20.41
CA TYR A 525 6.48 -2.83 19.10
C TYR A 525 6.18 -1.40 18.64
N LEU A 526 6.99 -0.44 19.11
CA LEU A 526 6.80 0.97 18.79
C LEU A 526 7.61 1.33 17.54
N LEU A 527 6.93 1.82 16.51
CA LEU A 527 7.58 2.37 15.33
C LEU A 527 7.79 3.88 15.49
N GLN A 528 8.98 4.33 15.14
CA GLN A 528 9.35 5.75 15.11
C GLN A 528 10.17 6.02 13.84
N PRO A 529 10.16 7.25 13.31
CA PRO A 529 11.07 7.61 12.24
C PRO A 529 12.52 7.50 12.73
N TYR A 530 13.41 7.13 11.81
CA TYR A 530 14.85 7.11 12.04
C TYR A 530 15.53 8.23 11.25
N GLY A 531 16.57 8.85 11.80
CA GLY A 531 17.24 10.01 11.19
C GLY A 531 16.61 11.37 11.52
N GLN A 532 17.11 12.43 10.88
CA GLN A 532 16.78 13.83 11.20
C GLN A 532 15.52 14.36 10.49
N GLU A 533 15.01 13.63 9.49
CA GLU A 533 13.88 14.04 8.63
C GLU A 533 12.51 13.94 9.33
N GLY A 534 12.48 13.34 10.53
CA GLY A 534 11.25 13.17 11.31
C GLY A 534 10.16 12.47 10.50
N LEU A 535 8.99 13.09 10.36
CA LEU A 535 7.85 12.48 9.67
C LEU A 535 8.09 12.18 8.19
N LYS A 536 9.04 12.86 7.55
CA LYS A 536 9.39 12.64 6.15
C LYS A 536 10.38 11.48 5.95
N SER A 537 10.91 10.92 7.04
CA SER A 537 11.92 9.87 6.96
C SER A 537 11.43 8.66 6.18
N LYS A 538 12.28 8.15 5.29
CA LYS A 538 12.10 6.88 4.57
C LYS A 538 12.65 5.68 5.36
N SER A 539 13.18 5.92 6.56
CA SER A 539 13.70 4.89 7.46
C SER A 539 12.94 4.89 8.78
N VAL A 540 12.80 3.69 9.38
CA VAL A 540 12.12 3.52 10.66
C VAL A 540 12.95 2.71 11.63
N GLN A 541 12.69 2.94 12.90
CA GLN A 541 13.22 2.16 14.01
C GLN A 541 12.08 1.50 14.78
N LEU A 542 12.33 0.28 15.24
CA LEU A 542 11.46 -0.49 16.11
C LEU A 542 12.03 -0.49 17.52
N ASN A 543 11.30 0.08 18.47
CA ASN A 543 11.72 0.19 19.87
C ASN A 543 13.12 0.83 20.05
N GLY A 544 13.49 1.75 19.15
CA GLY A 544 14.80 2.43 19.17
C GLY A 544 15.90 1.76 18.36
N GLN A 545 15.63 0.63 17.69
CA GLN A 545 16.59 -0.06 16.82
C GLN A 545 16.20 0.11 15.35
N PRO A 546 17.11 0.57 14.46
CA PRO A 546 16.82 0.72 13.03
C PRO A 546 16.38 -0.60 12.40
N LEU A 547 15.36 -0.56 11.53
CA LEU A 547 14.94 -1.72 10.75
C LEU A 547 15.60 -1.69 9.37
N MET A 548 16.41 -2.70 9.09
CA MET A 548 17.08 -2.94 7.82
C MET A 548 17.10 -4.44 7.54
N MET A 549 17.15 -4.84 6.27
CA MET A 549 17.44 -6.25 5.93
C MET A 549 18.83 -6.62 6.43
N VAL A 550 19.00 -7.86 6.88
CA VAL A 550 20.32 -8.38 7.29
C VAL A 550 21.18 -8.62 6.04
N ASP A 551 20.58 -9.24 5.04
CA ASP A 551 21.11 -9.50 3.71
C ASP A 551 19.93 -9.70 2.74
N ASP A 552 20.19 -9.99 1.46
CA ASP A 552 19.14 -10.16 0.44
C ASP A 552 18.22 -11.38 0.66
N GLY A 553 18.64 -12.34 1.47
CA GLY A 553 17.89 -13.53 1.85
C GLY A 553 17.18 -13.43 3.21
N THR A 554 17.47 -12.42 4.02
CA THR A 554 17.17 -12.46 5.46
C THR A 554 16.52 -11.17 5.97
N LEU A 555 15.28 -11.30 6.46
CA LEU A 555 14.59 -10.24 7.21
C LEU A 555 15.13 -10.15 8.64
N PRO A 556 15.18 -8.95 9.27
CA PRO A 556 15.63 -8.80 10.63
C PRO A 556 14.65 -9.42 11.62
N GLU A 557 15.16 -9.80 12.79
CA GLU A 557 14.31 -10.18 13.92
C GLU A 557 13.55 -8.96 14.45
N LEU A 558 12.22 -9.08 14.55
CA LEU A 558 11.37 -8.03 15.12
C LEU A 558 11.30 -8.19 16.64
N LYS A 559 12.27 -7.62 17.36
CA LYS A 559 12.39 -7.78 18.82
C LYS A 559 11.36 -6.93 19.59
N PRO A 560 10.52 -7.53 20.46
CA PRO A 560 9.64 -6.79 21.34
C PRO A 560 10.40 -6.11 22.49
N ARG A 561 9.85 -5.02 23.00
CA ARG A 561 10.21 -4.49 24.33
C ARG A 561 9.19 -4.98 25.36
N PRO A 562 9.55 -5.87 26.31
CA PRO A 562 8.63 -6.33 27.34
C PRO A 562 8.32 -5.21 28.33
N LEU A 563 7.04 -5.06 28.67
CA LEU A 563 6.53 -4.16 29.68
C LEU A 563 5.98 -4.99 30.85
N ARG A 564 6.36 -4.61 32.08
CA ARG A 564 5.90 -5.27 33.30
C ARG A 564 4.37 -5.25 33.40
N ALA A 565 3.81 -6.28 34.03
CA ALA A 565 2.39 -6.39 34.31
C ALA A 565 1.84 -5.13 35.02
N GLY A 566 0.65 -4.69 34.62
CA GLY A 566 -0.04 -3.53 35.21
C GLY A 566 0.56 -2.16 34.82
N ARG A 567 1.68 -2.15 34.08
CA ARG A 567 2.33 -0.90 33.67
C ARG A 567 1.46 -0.13 32.70
N THR A 568 1.39 1.19 32.91
CA THR A 568 0.70 2.10 31.99
C THR A 568 1.44 2.16 30.67
N LEU A 569 0.73 1.94 29.56
CA LEU A 569 1.26 2.11 28.21
C LEU A 569 1.43 3.61 27.94
N VAL A 570 2.64 4.00 27.54
CA VAL A 570 2.98 5.38 27.20
C VAL A 570 3.15 5.47 25.70
N ILE A 571 2.22 6.13 25.03
CA ILE A 571 2.23 6.30 23.57
C ILE A 571 2.81 7.67 23.25
N PRO A 572 4.00 7.78 22.65
CA PRO A 572 4.60 9.07 22.33
C PRO A 572 3.77 9.90 21.34
N PRO A 573 4.00 11.22 21.25
CA PRO A 573 3.36 12.07 20.24
C PRO A 573 3.63 11.59 18.82
N VAL A 574 2.64 11.65 17.93
CA VAL A 574 2.80 11.37 16.49
C VAL A 574 3.54 10.04 16.24
N THR A 575 3.05 8.98 16.86
CA THR A 575 3.61 7.63 16.72
C THR A 575 2.54 6.58 16.46
N MET A 576 2.99 5.44 15.97
CA MET A 576 2.19 4.23 15.81
C MET A 576 2.94 3.03 16.40
N GLY A 577 2.19 2.06 16.93
CA GLY A 577 2.81 0.86 17.49
C GLY A 577 1.82 -0.25 17.80
N PHE A 578 2.37 -1.45 17.97
CA PHE A 578 1.64 -2.66 18.31
C PHE A 578 1.97 -3.09 19.74
N TYR A 579 0.98 -3.67 20.43
CA TYR A 579 1.09 -4.09 21.83
C TYR A 579 0.43 -5.46 21.97
N VAL A 580 1.23 -6.50 22.14
CA VAL A 580 0.70 -7.85 22.36
C VAL A 580 0.51 -8.07 23.84
N VAL A 581 -0.75 -8.22 24.26
CA VAL A 581 -1.13 -8.56 25.62
C VAL A 581 -1.13 -10.08 25.75
N LYS A 582 -0.15 -10.60 26.48
CA LYS A 582 0.08 -12.05 26.62
C LYS A 582 -0.85 -12.66 27.65
N ASN A 583 -1.12 -13.96 27.51
CA ASN A 583 -1.80 -14.77 28.52
C ASN A 583 -3.15 -14.17 28.98
N VAL A 584 -3.87 -13.50 28.06
CA VAL A 584 -5.24 -13.01 28.30
C VAL A 584 -6.21 -14.19 28.37
N ASN A 585 -5.90 -15.27 27.64
CA ASN A 585 -6.74 -16.46 27.53
C ASN A 585 -8.13 -16.15 26.96
N ALA A 586 -8.19 -15.17 26.05
CA ALA A 586 -9.43 -14.68 25.44
C ALA A 586 -10.12 -15.78 24.63
N LEU A 587 -11.39 -16.07 24.96
CA LEU A 587 -12.17 -17.16 24.35
C LEU A 587 -12.25 -17.02 22.83
N ALA A 588 -12.49 -15.80 22.33
CA ALA A 588 -12.53 -15.49 20.91
C ALA A 588 -11.24 -15.88 20.16
N CYS A 589 -10.11 -15.98 20.86
CA CYS A 589 -8.77 -16.16 20.31
C CYS A 589 -8.14 -17.53 20.61
N ARG A 590 -8.89 -18.47 21.22
CA ARG A 590 -8.38 -19.82 21.52
C ARG A 590 -8.44 -20.77 20.32
N TYR A 591 -9.48 -20.63 19.52
CA TYR A 591 -9.78 -21.51 18.40
C TYR A 591 -9.60 -20.76 17.08
N ARG A 592 -9.34 -21.50 16.00
CA ARG A 592 -9.25 -20.92 14.65
C ARG A 592 -10.59 -20.37 14.20
#